data_AF-A0AAN6NIV0-F1
#
_entry.id   AF-A0AAN6NIV0-F1
#
_cell.length_a   1.000
_cell.length_b   1.000
_cell.length_c   1.000
_cell.angle_alpha   90.00
_cell.angle_beta   90.00
_cell.angle_gamma   90.00
#
_symmetry.space_group_name_H-M   'P 1'
#
loop_
_entity.id
_entity.type
_entity.pdbx_description
1 polymer ?
#
loop_
_entity_poly.entity_id
_entity_poly.type
_entity_poly.pdbx_seq_one_letter_code
_entity_poly.pdbx_strand_id
1 'polypeptide(L)'
;VDQIIYTNIGNKGEYKEVVYMNEDTGECRFADANRTFSGETAPFNEPVTLIFRGPIHLKQLAVYTPSGAGAFSRNHYYNAASQTSQGLTFLGNRGGEGSGVVGGHFGASLSYINPTASGGSSTPQILANEVIANEFLVMTDQDCDFATCGYVRPGSIAKKGFPGTTSRIFLLEFSMPHTASTGGGDMPAIWLENARVCPTRSNTADVRAGIRAAASGKFSRSCMPRPVDQNAPIKVAVWLDPVDGGTASVKILGTSDGAQFGGQLNAGEVSDLKKRSAGLVSETDYAIATVQTRGYQV
;
A
#
# COMPACT_ATOMS: atom_id res chain seq x y z
N VAL A 1 15.86 -13.94 -7.41
CA VAL A 1 15.70 -13.73 -5.95
C VAL A 1 14.29 -14.19 -5.62
N ASP A 2 14.18 -15.22 -4.80
CA ASP A 2 12.91 -15.89 -4.49
C ASP A 2 12.34 -15.40 -3.17
N GLN A 3 13.18 -14.82 -2.31
CA GLN A 3 12.76 -14.13 -1.10
C GLN A 3 13.67 -12.94 -0.81
N ILE A 4 13.06 -11.84 -0.40
CA ILE A 4 13.73 -10.66 0.16
C ILE A 4 13.31 -10.55 1.62
N ILE A 5 14.27 -10.37 2.52
CA ILE A 5 14.05 -10.19 3.94
C ILE A 5 14.73 -8.89 4.36
N TYR A 6 13.94 -7.95 4.85
CA TYR A 6 14.43 -6.79 5.57
C TYR A 6 14.42 -7.10 7.06
N THR A 7 15.55 -6.94 7.71
CA THR A 7 15.71 -7.12 9.16
C THR A 7 15.82 -5.77 9.86
N ASN A 8 15.58 -5.76 11.18
CA ASN A 8 15.57 -4.57 12.03
C ASN A 8 14.71 -3.42 11.49
N ILE A 9 13.55 -3.76 10.92
CA ILE A 9 12.62 -2.73 10.42
C ILE A 9 12.06 -1.89 11.57
N GLY A 10 12.01 -2.45 12.78
CA GLY A 10 11.47 -1.83 13.98
C GLY A 10 12.32 -0.69 14.46
N ASN A 11 11.72 0.49 14.48
CA ASN A 11 12.41 1.71 14.87
C ASN A 11 11.47 2.65 15.64
N LYS A 12 12.06 3.56 16.41
CA LYS A 12 11.33 4.70 16.97
C LYS A 12 11.62 5.94 16.14
N GLY A 13 10.62 6.79 16.03
CA GLY A 13 10.74 8.05 15.33
C GLY A 13 9.56 8.94 15.64
N GLU A 14 9.55 10.09 14.98
CA GLU A 14 8.48 11.04 15.11
C GLU A 14 8.26 11.76 13.79
N TYR A 15 7.04 12.24 13.59
CA TYR A 15 6.67 12.98 12.41
C TYR A 15 5.59 14.01 12.70
N LYS A 16 5.48 15.01 11.84
CA LYS A 16 4.49 16.08 12.00
C LYS A 16 3.25 15.75 11.18
N GLU A 17 2.12 15.56 11.84
CA GLU A 17 0.86 15.33 11.15
C GLU A 17 0.39 16.61 10.47
N VAL A 18 -0.17 16.49 9.26
CA VAL A 18 -0.91 17.60 8.65
C VAL A 18 -2.19 17.79 9.46
N VAL A 19 -2.54 19.05 9.76
CA VAL A 19 -3.76 19.41 10.51
C VAL A 19 -4.66 20.36 9.73
N TYR A 20 -4.16 20.94 8.64
CA TYR A 20 -4.90 21.90 7.84
C TYR A 20 -4.29 22.04 6.45
N MET A 21 -5.17 22.16 5.45
CA MET A 21 -4.84 22.46 4.06
C MET A 21 -5.82 23.52 3.56
N ASN A 22 -5.31 24.62 3.00
CA ASN A 22 -6.09 25.69 2.39
C ASN A 22 -6.06 25.57 0.87
N GLU A 23 -7.20 25.24 0.26
CA GLU A 23 -7.32 25.02 -1.19
C GLU A 23 -7.01 26.27 -2.04
N ASP A 24 -7.25 27.46 -1.49
CA ASP A 24 -7.12 28.73 -2.21
C ASP A 24 -5.70 29.30 -2.15
N THR A 25 -5.02 29.13 -1.02
CA THR A 25 -3.66 29.67 -0.80
C THR A 25 -2.56 28.64 -0.96
N GLY A 26 -2.90 27.35 -0.94
CA GLY A 26 -1.93 26.25 -0.89
C GLY A 26 -1.27 26.07 0.48
N GLU A 27 -1.73 26.79 1.52
CA GLU A 27 -1.18 26.67 2.87
C GLU A 27 -1.38 25.24 3.41
N CYS A 28 -0.32 24.66 3.95
CA CYS A 28 -0.35 23.37 4.65
C CYS A 28 0.24 23.58 6.05
N ARG A 29 -0.56 23.33 7.10
CA ARG A 29 -0.11 23.44 8.49
C ARG A 29 0.01 22.06 9.11
N PHE A 30 0.95 21.98 10.03
CA PHE A 30 1.27 20.76 10.76
C PHE A 30 0.94 20.90 12.25
N ALA A 31 0.74 19.77 12.91
CA ALA A 31 0.54 19.72 14.36
C ALA A 31 1.75 20.34 15.09
N ASP A 32 1.46 21.03 16.20
CA ASP A 32 2.50 21.62 17.05
C ASP A 32 3.31 20.55 17.78
N ALA A 33 2.65 19.46 18.18
CA ALA A 33 3.27 18.28 18.75
C ALA A 33 3.57 17.23 17.67
N ASN A 34 4.76 16.64 17.72
CA ASN A 34 5.10 15.53 16.84
C ASN A 34 4.34 14.27 17.27
N ARG A 35 3.88 13.51 16.28
CA ARG A 35 3.38 12.16 16.48
C ARG A 35 4.57 11.22 16.57
N THR A 36 4.69 10.52 17.69
CA THR A 36 5.74 9.53 17.89
C THR A 36 5.24 8.14 17.46
N PHE A 37 6.15 7.35 16.91
CA PHE A 37 5.93 5.92 16.67
C PHE A 37 7.11 5.14 17.24
N SER A 38 6.83 3.93 17.70
CA SER A 38 7.84 3.00 18.19
C SER A 38 7.29 1.58 18.15
N GLY A 39 8.19 0.60 18.20
CA GLY A 39 7.86 -0.82 18.23
C GLY A 39 8.67 -1.62 17.23
N GLU A 40 8.59 -2.94 17.38
CA GLU A 40 9.42 -3.88 16.60
C GLU A 40 9.02 -3.95 15.12
N THR A 41 7.84 -3.49 14.73
CA THR A 41 7.47 -3.33 13.30
C THR A 41 7.26 -1.88 12.90
N ALA A 42 7.55 -0.92 13.78
CA ALA A 42 7.26 0.49 13.51
C ALA A 42 8.23 1.08 12.46
N PRO A 43 7.75 1.93 11.53
CA PRO A 43 6.43 2.57 11.48
C PRO A 43 5.31 1.69 10.86
N PHE A 44 5.63 0.48 10.41
CA PHE A 44 4.66 -0.48 9.86
C PHE A 44 3.84 -1.21 10.93
N ASN A 45 3.77 -0.70 12.15
CA ASN A 45 2.73 -1.06 13.13
C ASN A 45 1.52 -0.11 13.05
N GLU A 46 1.63 0.99 12.30
CA GLU A 46 0.50 1.81 11.89
C GLU A 46 -0.27 1.17 10.71
N PRO A 47 -1.53 1.58 10.43
CA PRO A 47 -2.25 1.07 9.27
C PRO A 47 -1.51 1.35 7.95
N VAL A 48 -1.50 0.38 7.04
CA VAL A 48 -0.81 0.49 5.73
C VAL A 48 -1.79 0.33 4.59
N THR A 49 -1.47 0.90 3.43
CA THR A 49 -2.17 0.68 2.17
C THR A 49 -1.26 0.00 1.17
N LEU A 50 -1.84 -0.76 0.25
CA LEU A 50 -1.13 -1.24 -0.94
C LEU A 50 -1.39 -0.27 -2.08
N ILE A 51 -0.35 0.07 -2.84
CA ILE A 51 -0.43 0.90 -4.02
C ILE A 51 0.20 0.13 -5.18
N PHE A 52 -0.49 0.18 -6.31
CA PHE A 52 -0.18 -0.53 -7.52
C PHE A 52 0.01 0.47 -8.65
N ARG A 53 0.95 0.19 -9.54
CA ARG A 53 1.14 0.90 -10.80
C ARG A 53 1.30 -0.11 -11.92
N GLY A 54 0.63 0.18 -13.03
CA GLY A 54 0.65 -0.67 -14.21
C GLY A 54 1.92 -0.59 -15.06
N PRO A 55 2.03 -1.46 -16.08
CA PRO A 55 1.03 -2.47 -16.46
C PRO A 55 0.96 -3.67 -15.49
N ILE A 56 -0.20 -3.86 -14.85
CA ILE A 56 -0.40 -4.93 -13.87
C ILE A 56 -1.80 -5.53 -13.99
N HIS A 57 -1.90 -6.84 -14.03
CA HIS A 57 -3.17 -7.56 -13.89
C HIS A 57 -3.23 -8.15 -12.48
N LEU A 58 -3.89 -7.44 -11.56
CA LEU A 58 -4.15 -7.97 -10.23
C LEU A 58 -5.28 -9.00 -10.33
N LYS A 59 -4.97 -10.27 -10.05
CA LYS A 59 -5.93 -11.39 -10.11
C LYS A 59 -6.57 -11.67 -8.76
N GLN A 60 -5.75 -11.70 -7.71
CA GLN A 60 -6.22 -11.90 -6.34
C GLN A 60 -5.42 -11.05 -5.35
N LEU A 61 -6.11 -10.56 -4.33
CA LEU A 61 -5.48 -9.97 -3.15
C LEU A 61 -6.20 -10.51 -1.92
N ALA A 62 -5.44 -11.01 -0.96
CA ALA A 62 -5.95 -11.46 0.33
C ALA A 62 -5.11 -10.85 1.45
N VAL A 63 -5.77 -10.24 2.44
CA VAL A 63 -5.12 -9.66 3.60
C VAL A 63 -5.55 -10.44 4.84
N TYR A 64 -4.56 -10.94 5.55
CA TYR A 64 -4.72 -11.80 6.71
C TYR A 64 -4.15 -11.13 7.96
N THR A 65 -4.88 -11.25 9.06
CA THR A 65 -4.39 -10.87 10.40
C THR A 65 -4.42 -12.07 11.34
N PRO A 66 -3.63 -12.06 12.43
CA PRO A 66 -3.67 -13.11 13.44
C PRO A 66 -5.09 -13.34 13.99
N SER A 67 -5.49 -14.59 14.13
CA SER A 67 -6.77 -15.01 14.72
C SER A 67 -6.60 -15.96 15.92
N GLY A 68 -5.39 -16.05 16.47
CA GLY A 68 -5.05 -16.88 17.64
C GLY A 68 -4.31 -18.17 17.28
N ALA A 69 -3.55 -18.71 18.24
CA ALA A 69 -2.82 -19.98 18.11
C ALA A 69 -1.93 -20.11 16.84
N GLY A 70 -1.34 -19.00 16.39
CA GLY A 70 -0.51 -18.97 15.17
C GLY A 70 -1.29 -19.03 13.85
N ALA A 71 -2.62 -19.10 13.91
CA ALA A 71 -3.50 -19.04 12.74
C ALA A 71 -3.84 -17.59 12.36
N PHE A 72 -4.24 -17.42 11.11
CA PHE A 72 -4.59 -16.14 10.52
C PHE A 72 -5.95 -16.23 9.80
N SER A 73 -6.74 -15.17 9.87
CA SER A 73 -8.04 -15.07 9.17
C SER A 73 -7.97 -14.03 8.05
N ARG A 74 -8.57 -14.35 6.91
CA ARG A 74 -8.66 -13.47 5.74
C ARG A 74 -9.76 -12.44 5.96
N ASN A 75 -9.39 -11.22 6.29
CA ASN A 75 -10.36 -10.15 6.56
C ASN A 75 -10.71 -9.32 5.32
N HIS A 76 -9.82 -9.31 4.33
CA HIS A 76 -10.01 -8.54 3.10
C HIS A 76 -9.66 -9.41 1.89
N TYR A 77 -10.52 -9.41 0.88
CA TYR A 77 -10.36 -10.28 -0.29
C TYR A 77 -10.84 -9.62 -1.57
N TYR A 78 -10.04 -9.76 -2.62
CA TYR A 78 -10.40 -9.44 -3.99
C TYR A 78 -10.09 -10.63 -4.90
N ASN A 79 -11.01 -10.91 -5.83
CA ASN A 79 -10.81 -11.84 -6.94
C ASN A 79 -11.36 -11.25 -8.22
N ALA A 80 -10.49 -11.06 -9.21
CA ALA A 80 -10.84 -10.45 -10.48
C ALA A 80 -11.80 -11.32 -11.30
N ALA A 81 -11.57 -12.63 -11.37
CA ALA A 81 -12.34 -13.54 -12.21
C ALA A 81 -13.78 -13.70 -11.71
N SER A 82 -13.98 -13.82 -10.40
CA SER A 82 -15.31 -13.89 -9.80
C SER A 82 -15.90 -12.52 -9.45
N GLN A 83 -15.20 -11.43 -9.79
CA GLN A 83 -15.59 -10.05 -9.45
C GLN A 83 -16.01 -9.92 -7.98
N THR A 84 -15.23 -10.54 -7.08
CA THR A 84 -15.48 -10.53 -5.64
C THR A 84 -14.65 -9.46 -4.98
N SER A 85 -15.26 -8.64 -4.12
CA SER A 85 -14.60 -7.67 -3.26
C SER A 85 -15.22 -7.72 -1.86
N GLN A 86 -14.42 -7.97 -0.84
CA GLN A 86 -14.85 -8.11 0.55
C GLN A 86 -13.92 -7.33 1.46
N GLY A 87 -14.47 -6.39 2.24
CA GLY A 87 -13.72 -5.63 3.24
C GLY A 87 -12.76 -4.58 2.65
N LEU A 88 -12.74 -4.36 1.34
CA LEU A 88 -11.78 -3.46 0.68
C LEU A 88 -12.44 -2.59 -0.39
N THR A 89 -11.74 -1.50 -0.74
CA THR A 89 -12.11 -0.63 -1.85
C THR A 89 -10.88 -0.18 -2.62
N PHE A 90 -11.10 0.17 -3.88
CA PHE A 90 -10.10 0.71 -4.79
C PHE A 90 -10.25 2.22 -4.90
N LEU A 91 -9.14 2.95 -4.75
CA LEU A 91 -9.08 4.40 -4.83
C LEU A 91 -7.94 4.84 -5.75
N GLY A 92 -7.97 6.11 -6.12
CA GLY A 92 -6.92 6.75 -6.91
C GLY A 92 -6.96 8.26 -6.74
N ASN A 93 -5.92 8.95 -7.20
CA ASN A 93 -5.86 10.41 -7.18
C ASN A 93 -6.68 11.00 -8.36
N ARG A 94 -8.00 10.78 -8.35
CA ARG A 94 -8.95 11.18 -9.41
C ARG A 94 -10.07 12.08 -8.88
N GLY A 95 -9.82 12.79 -7.77
CA GLY A 95 -10.77 13.76 -7.21
C GLY A 95 -11.31 14.72 -8.27
N GLY A 96 -12.61 15.00 -8.20
CA GLY A 96 -13.34 15.77 -9.21
C GLY A 96 -13.98 14.92 -10.32
N GLU A 97 -13.63 13.64 -10.43
CA GLU A 97 -14.23 12.70 -11.37
C GLU A 97 -15.28 11.82 -10.67
N GLY A 98 -16.41 12.42 -10.27
CA GLY A 98 -17.55 11.73 -9.63
C GLY A 98 -17.47 11.59 -8.11
N SER A 99 -16.27 11.52 -7.54
CA SER A 99 -16.03 11.62 -6.10
C SER A 99 -14.69 12.31 -5.82
N GLY A 100 -14.43 12.63 -4.55
CA GLY A 100 -13.27 13.45 -4.19
C GLY A 100 -13.40 14.89 -4.70
N VAL A 101 -12.33 15.66 -4.54
CA VAL A 101 -12.25 17.06 -4.99
C VAL A 101 -10.99 17.29 -5.80
N VAL A 102 -11.04 18.28 -6.69
CA VAL A 102 -9.88 18.83 -7.38
C VAL A 102 -9.78 20.31 -7.04
N GLY A 103 -8.58 20.76 -6.68
CA GLY A 103 -8.29 22.14 -6.30
C GLY A 103 -6.94 22.59 -6.82
N GLY A 104 -6.74 23.90 -7.01
CA GLY A 104 -5.58 24.43 -7.76
C GLY A 104 -4.22 24.09 -7.16
N HIS A 105 -4.08 24.13 -5.82
CA HIS A 105 -2.79 23.95 -5.16
C HIS A 105 -2.47 22.48 -4.80
N PHE A 106 -3.50 21.67 -4.57
CA PHE A 106 -3.36 20.27 -4.16
C PHE A 106 -3.79 19.26 -5.25
N GLY A 107 -4.32 19.76 -6.37
CA GLY A 107 -4.81 18.95 -7.47
C GLY A 107 -5.87 17.94 -7.05
N ALA A 108 -5.88 16.77 -7.71
CA ALA A 108 -6.88 15.73 -7.47
C ALA A 108 -6.63 15.01 -6.14
N SER A 109 -7.66 14.97 -5.28
CA SER A 109 -7.67 14.20 -4.05
C SER A 109 -7.83 12.70 -4.32
N LEU A 110 -7.80 11.89 -3.26
CA LEU A 110 -8.32 10.54 -3.34
C LEU A 110 -9.81 10.53 -3.66
N SER A 111 -10.19 9.56 -4.49
CA SER A 111 -11.55 9.31 -4.94
C SER A 111 -11.72 7.83 -5.26
N TYR A 112 -12.98 7.40 -5.40
CA TYR A 112 -13.25 6.13 -6.06
C TYR A 112 -12.79 6.19 -7.52
N ILE A 113 -12.39 5.04 -8.05
CA ILE A 113 -11.97 4.88 -9.43
C ILE A 113 -12.99 4.05 -10.20
N ASN A 114 -13.01 4.20 -11.52
CA ASN A 114 -13.68 3.25 -12.39
C ASN A 114 -12.94 1.90 -12.38
N PRO A 115 -13.55 0.80 -12.88
CA PRO A 115 -12.95 -0.53 -12.85
C PRO A 115 -11.56 -0.64 -13.50
N THR A 116 -11.20 0.27 -14.40
CA THR A 116 -9.95 0.23 -15.18
C THR A 116 -8.87 1.19 -14.64
N ALA A 117 -9.16 1.87 -13.53
CA ALA A 117 -8.35 2.96 -12.95
C ALA A 117 -8.02 4.10 -13.93
N SER A 118 -8.70 4.20 -15.07
CA SER A 118 -8.47 5.25 -16.08
C SER A 118 -9.14 6.57 -15.74
N GLY A 119 -10.10 6.55 -14.83
CA GLY A 119 -10.81 7.72 -14.31
C GLY A 119 -11.48 7.44 -12.97
N GLY A 120 -12.19 8.45 -12.45
CA GLY A 120 -12.94 8.37 -11.20
C GLY A 120 -14.32 7.73 -11.32
N SER A 121 -14.96 7.51 -10.17
CA SER A 121 -16.33 7.02 -10.01
C SER A 121 -17.02 7.75 -8.86
N SER A 122 -18.34 7.85 -8.88
CA SER A 122 -19.15 8.40 -7.78
C SER A 122 -19.36 7.42 -6.62
N THR A 123 -19.21 6.12 -6.87
CA THR A 123 -19.39 5.05 -5.89
C THR A 123 -18.23 4.05 -5.94
N PRO A 124 -18.01 3.24 -4.89
CA PRO A 124 -17.03 2.16 -4.92
C PRO A 124 -17.29 1.23 -6.11
N GLN A 125 -16.23 0.91 -6.86
CA GLN A 125 -16.26 -0.05 -7.98
C GLN A 125 -15.28 -1.19 -7.70
N ILE A 126 -15.57 -2.35 -8.29
CA ILE A 126 -14.67 -3.49 -8.29
C ILE A 126 -13.70 -3.32 -9.46
N LEU A 127 -12.41 -3.59 -9.23
CA LEU A 127 -11.40 -3.54 -10.27
C LEU A 127 -11.70 -4.59 -11.36
N ALA A 128 -11.50 -4.21 -12.62
CA ALA A 128 -11.77 -5.06 -13.76
C ALA A 128 -10.77 -6.23 -13.83
N ASN A 129 -11.21 -7.34 -14.43
CA ASN A 129 -10.36 -8.50 -14.70
C ASN A 129 -9.48 -8.29 -15.94
N GLU A 130 -8.59 -7.30 -15.88
CA GLU A 130 -7.74 -6.92 -17.00
C GLU A 130 -6.42 -6.30 -16.54
N VAL A 131 -5.58 -5.94 -17.52
CA VAL A 131 -4.34 -5.20 -17.28
C VAL A 131 -4.68 -3.73 -16.99
N ILE A 132 -4.36 -3.31 -15.79
CA ILE A 132 -4.51 -1.93 -15.33
C ILE A 132 -3.21 -1.18 -15.59
N ALA A 133 -3.27 -0.07 -16.33
CA ALA A 133 -2.11 0.75 -16.67
C ALA A 133 -1.81 1.83 -15.61
N ASN A 134 -2.84 2.40 -15.00
CA ASN A 134 -2.73 3.56 -14.12
C ASN A 134 -2.41 3.20 -12.66
N GLU A 135 -1.96 4.18 -11.88
CA GLU A 135 -1.78 4.04 -10.43
C GLU A 135 -3.14 3.93 -9.73
N PHE A 136 -3.28 2.94 -8.86
CA PHE A 136 -4.42 2.79 -7.95
C PHE A 136 -3.94 2.26 -6.60
N LEU A 137 -4.76 2.42 -5.57
CA LEU A 137 -4.48 1.93 -4.24
C LEU A 137 -5.65 1.14 -3.68
N VAL A 138 -5.35 0.24 -2.75
CA VAL A 138 -6.32 -0.62 -2.09
C VAL A 138 -6.29 -0.37 -0.60
N MET A 139 -7.44 0.02 -0.05
CA MET A 139 -7.68 0.26 1.37
C MET A 139 -8.84 -0.61 1.86
N THR A 140 -9.12 -0.57 3.16
CA THR A 140 -10.36 -1.16 3.68
C THR A 140 -11.59 -0.42 3.15
N ASP A 141 -12.77 -1.03 3.21
CA ASP A 141 -14.03 -0.35 2.88
C ASP A 141 -14.54 0.57 4.01
N GLN A 142 -13.85 0.59 5.16
CA GLN A 142 -14.23 1.37 6.34
C GLN A 142 -13.85 2.84 6.20
N ASP A 143 -14.80 3.73 6.45
CA ASP A 143 -14.58 5.17 6.44
C ASP A 143 -13.62 5.62 7.54
N CYS A 144 -12.79 6.60 7.20
CA CYS A 144 -11.97 7.31 8.17
C CYS A 144 -12.82 8.21 9.07
N ASP A 145 -12.41 8.30 10.32
CA ASP A 145 -12.72 9.43 11.20
C ASP A 145 -11.40 10.12 11.59
N PHE A 146 -11.50 11.27 12.25
CA PHE A 146 -10.32 12.03 12.69
C PHE A 146 -9.43 11.21 13.63
N ALA A 147 -10.01 10.40 14.52
CA ALA A 147 -9.24 9.59 15.48
C ALA A 147 -8.41 8.51 14.79
N THR A 148 -8.94 7.92 13.72
CA THR A 148 -8.36 6.76 13.05
C THR A 148 -7.37 7.15 11.96
N CYS A 149 -7.64 8.22 11.21
CA CYS A 149 -6.83 8.62 10.06
C CYS A 149 -6.12 9.98 10.19
N GLY A 150 -6.42 10.76 11.24
CA GLY A 150 -5.93 12.12 11.38
C GLY A 150 -6.67 13.10 10.46
N TYR A 151 -5.98 14.13 9.99
CA TYR A 151 -6.56 15.09 9.06
C TYR A 151 -6.88 14.44 7.71
N VAL A 152 -8.08 14.71 7.22
CA VAL A 152 -8.53 14.35 5.87
C VAL A 152 -8.83 15.64 5.14
N ARG A 153 -8.28 15.79 3.93
CA ARG A 153 -8.61 16.93 3.06
C ARG A 153 -10.14 17.00 2.86
N PRO A 154 -10.79 18.13 3.14
CA PRO A 154 -12.24 18.27 2.97
C PRO A 154 -12.70 17.84 1.58
N GLY A 155 -13.74 17.01 1.51
CA GLY A 155 -14.29 16.48 0.26
C GLY A 155 -13.49 15.32 -0.37
N SER A 156 -12.34 14.94 0.18
CA SER A 156 -11.59 13.74 -0.24
C SER A 156 -12.26 12.46 0.24
N ILE A 157 -12.12 11.37 -0.54
CA ILE A 157 -12.48 10.03 -0.06
C ILE A 157 -11.35 9.49 0.80
N ALA A 158 -11.66 9.15 2.06
CA ALA A 158 -10.68 8.61 2.99
C ALA A 158 -11.19 7.33 3.64
N LYS A 159 -10.38 6.28 3.51
CA LYS A 159 -10.68 4.94 4.02
C LYS A 159 -9.55 4.48 4.93
N LYS A 160 -9.87 3.64 5.91
CA LYS A 160 -8.86 3.12 6.83
C LYS A 160 -7.88 2.22 6.07
N GLY A 161 -6.60 2.34 6.38
CA GLY A 161 -5.60 1.36 5.94
C GLY A 161 -5.83 0.00 6.58
N PHE A 162 -5.20 -1.04 6.04
CA PHE A 162 -5.18 -2.36 6.64
C PHE A 162 -4.49 -2.26 8.01
N PRO A 163 -5.12 -2.65 9.12
CA PRO A 163 -4.52 -2.57 10.45
C PRO A 163 -3.50 -3.68 10.65
N GLY A 164 -2.57 -3.51 11.58
CA GLY A 164 -1.75 -4.63 12.06
C GLY A 164 -0.74 -4.21 13.11
N THR A 165 -1.19 -4.32 14.35
CA THR A 165 -0.45 -3.93 15.54
C THR A 165 0.74 -4.86 15.84
N THR A 166 0.74 -6.09 15.30
CA THR A 166 1.81 -7.09 15.54
C THR A 166 2.29 -7.76 14.26
N SER A 167 1.42 -8.40 13.49
CA SER A 167 1.76 -9.11 12.24
C SER A 167 0.64 -9.02 11.21
N ARG A 168 1.00 -9.07 9.93
CA ARG A 168 0.08 -9.07 8.78
C ARG A 168 0.66 -9.90 7.65
N ILE A 169 -0.20 -10.55 6.88
CA ILE A 169 0.17 -11.26 5.66
C ILE A 169 -0.69 -10.73 4.52
N PHE A 170 -0.03 -10.29 3.44
CA PHE A 170 -0.65 -9.98 2.16
C PHE A 170 -0.27 -11.09 1.18
N LEU A 171 -1.27 -11.78 0.64
CA LEU A 171 -1.09 -12.69 -0.48
C LEU A 171 -1.60 -12.01 -1.74
N LEU A 172 -0.76 -11.94 -2.77
CA LEU A 172 -1.08 -11.33 -4.04
C LEU A 172 -0.90 -12.36 -5.16
N GLU A 173 -1.84 -12.38 -6.08
CA GLU A 173 -1.69 -13.04 -7.37
C GLU A 173 -1.81 -12.00 -8.47
N PHE A 174 -0.78 -11.87 -9.31
CA PHE A 174 -0.76 -10.90 -10.39
C PHE A 174 0.15 -11.31 -11.53
N SER A 175 -0.05 -10.71 -12.70
CA SER A 175 0.94 -10.65 -13.78
C SER A 175 1.31 -9.20 -14.09
N MET A 176 2.47 -9.01 -14.72
CA MET A 176 3.04 -7.70 -15.06
C MET A 176 3.48 -7.72 -16.53
N PRO A 177 2.51 -7.75 -17.47
CA PRO A 177 2.80 -7.91 -18.89
C PRO A 177 3.45 -6.65 -19.45
N HIS A 178 4.30 -6.83 -20.46
CA HIS A 178 4.77 -5.70 -21.27
C HIS A 178 3.59 -5.03 -21.97
N THR A 179 3.58 -3.70 -21.98
CA THR A 179 2.67 -2.94 -22.85
C THR A 179 3.45 -1.90 -23.63
N ALA A 180 2.99 -1.60 -24.84
CA ALA A 180 3.55 -0.53 -25.68
C ALA A 180 3.18 0.89 -25.17
N SER A 181 2.59 1.01 -23.97
CA SER A 181 1.90 2.21 -23.52
C SER A 181 2.83 3.33 -23.02
N THR A 182 2.45 4.54 -23.40
CA THR A 182 3.13 5.82 -23.14
C THR A 182 2.41 6.58 -22.02
N GLY A 183 2.75 6.28 -20.77
CA GLY A 183 2.27 7.04 -19.61
C GLY A 183 2.54 6.33 -18.28
N GLY A 184 3.68 6.65 -17.65
CA GLY A 184 4.22 5.93 -16.48
C GLY A 184 5.33 4.92 -16.81
N GLY A 185 5.41 4.53 -18.09
CA GLY A 185 6.39 3.59 -18.63
C GLY A 185 6.02 2.12 -18.38
N ASP A 186 6.74 1.21 -19.03
CA ASP A 186 6.72 -0.25 -18.79
C ASP A 186 7.43 -0.60 -17.46
N MET A 187 6.94 0.00 -16.37
CA MET A 187 7.54 -0.02 -15.04
C MET A 187 6.46 -0.31 -13.99
N PRO A 188 5.89 -1.53 -13.98
CA PRO A 188 4.92 -1.89 -12.97
C PRO A 188 5.56 -1.90 -11.59
N ALA A 189 4.78 -1.54 -10.58
CA ALA A 189 5.27 -1.47 -9.21
C ALA A 189 4.15 -1.79 -8.22
N ILE A 190 4.55 -2.39 -7.10
CA ILE A 190 3.70 -2.57 -5.93
C ILE A 190 4.49 -2.03 -4.75
N TRP A 191 3.88 -1.16 -3.96
CA TRP A 191 4.50 -0.68 -2.73
C TRP A 191 3.46 -0.59 -1.61
N LEU A 192 3.94 -0.76 -0.39
CA LEU A 192 3.18 -0.46 0.81
C LEU A 192 3.40 1.02 1.15
N GLU A 193 2.41 1.69 1.72
CA GLU A 193 2.57 3.07 2.22
C GLU A 193 1.84 3.23 3.55
N ASN A 194 2.30 4.14 4.42
CA ASN A 194 1.55 4.49 5.63
C ASN A 194 0.20 5.07 5.22
N ALA A 195 -0.89 4.50 5.73
CA ALA A 195 -2.22 4.88 5.31
C ALA A 195 -2.61 6.30 5.71
N ARG A 196 -1.92 6.96 6.66
CA ARG A 196 -2.14 8.36 7.03
C ARG A 196 -1.65 9.36 5.98
N VAL A 197 -0.73 8.95 5.10
CA VAL A 197 -0.26 9.77 3.97
C VAL A 197 -1.36 9.92 2.92
N CYS A 198 -2.16 8.89 2.72
CA CYS A 198 -3.07 8.81 1.59
C CYS A 198 -4.24 9.82 1.68
N PRO A 199 -4.94 9.98 2.83
CA PRO A 199 -6.02 10.96 2.98
C PRO A 199 -5.62 12.43 2.78
N THR A 200 -4.33 12.74 2.93
CA THR A 200 -3.77 14.08 2.73
C THR A 200 -3.12 14.24 1.36
N ARG A 201 -2.97 13.14 0.60
CA ARG A 201 -2.22 13.09 -0.66
C ARG A 201 -2.89 13.91 -1.75
N SER A 202 -2.02 14.55 -2.50
CA SER A 202 -2.30 15.45 -3.61
C SER A 202 -1.55 14.94 -4.87
N ASN A 203 -1.96 15.37 -6.07
CA ASN A 203 -1.24 15.02 -7.29
C ASN A 203 -0.09 16.00 -7.63
N THR A 204 0.04 17.13 -6.93
CA THR A 204 1.08 18.14 -7.17
C THR A 204 2.44 17.67 -6.61
N ALA A 205 3.51 17.82 -7.40
CA ALA A 205 4.82 17.27 -7.09
C ALA A 205 5.43 17.82 -5.78
N ASP A 206 5.21 19.11 -5.50
CA ASP A 206 5.74 19.80 -4.31
C ASP A 206 5.05 19.35 -3.01
N VAL A 207 3.74 19.14 -3.07
CA VAL A 207 2.95 18.66 -1.92
C VAL A 207 3.23 17.19 -1.64
N ARG A 208 3.43 16.38 -2.69
CA ARG A 208 3.90 15.00 -2.52
C ARG A 208 5.27 14.94 -1.85
N ALA A 209 6.16 15.92 -2.08
CA ALA A 209 7.44 15.99 -1.39
C ALA A 209 7.27 16.41 0.09
N GLY A 210 6.40 17.39 0.37
CA GLY A 210 6.07 17.85 1.73
C GLY A 210 5.40 16.77 2.60
N ILE A 211 4.41 16.05 2.06
CA ILE A 211 3.73 14.95 2.77
C ILE A 211 4.68 13.75 2.95
N ARG A 212 5.53 13.45 1.96
CA ARG A 212 6.57 12.41 2.11
C ARG A 212 7.65 12.77 3.13
N ALA A 213 7.99 14.06 3.26
CA ALA A 213 8.88 14.54 4.31
C ALA A 213 8.21 14.46 5.68
N ALA A 214 6.92 14.78 5.77
CA ALA A 214 6.10 14.69 6.98
C ALA A 214 5.72 13.25 7.37
N ALA A 215 5.94 12.24 6.53
CA ALA A 215 5.72 10.83 6.85
C ALA A 215 7.04 10.05 6.94
N SER A 216 8.13 10.78 7.24
CA SER A 216 9.54 10.37 7.23
C SER A 216 9.79 8.87 7.45
N GLY A 217 9.77 8.14 6.33
CA GLY A 217 10.28 6.79 6.16
C GLY A 217 10.64 6.66 4.69
N LYS A 218 11.94 6.69 4.35
CA LYS A 218 12.35 6.41 2.96
C LYS A 218 11.99 4.96 2.66
N PHE A 219 11.10 4.74 1.69
CA PHE A 219 10.81 3.43 1.16
C PHE A 219 12.09 2.80 0.60
N SER A 220 12.50 1.66 1.15
CA SER A 220 13.48 0.81 0.49
C SER A 220 12.87 0.34 -0.82
N ARG A 221 13.48 0.73 -1.95
CA ARG A 221 13.08 0.30 -3.28
C ARG A 221 13.75 -1.05 -3.55
N SER A 222 13.04 -2.14 -3.33
CA SER A 222 13.44 -3.44 -3.87
C SER A 222 12.81 -3.66 -5.24
N CYS A 223 13.65 -3.83 -6.25
CA CYS A 223 13.21 -4.24 -7.57
C CYS A 223 13.10 -5.77 -7.58
N MET A 224 11.88 -6.29 -7.59
CA MET A 224 11.67 -7.67 -8.00
C MET A 224 11.75 -7.74 -9.52
N PRO A 225 12.49 -8.72 -10.09
CA PRO A 225 12.44 -8.93 -11.53
C PRO A 225 11.01 -9.26 -11.93
N ARG A 226 10.59 -8.76 -13.11
CA ARG A 226 9.33 -9.22 -13.71
C ARG A 226 9.36 -10.75 -13.84
N PRO A 227 8.21 -11.44 -13.71
CA PRO A 227 8.12 -12.87 -13.97
C PRO A 227 8.78 -13.24 -15.31
N VAL A 228 9.46 -14.38 -15.36
CA VAL A 228 10.19 -14.84 -16.55
C VAL A 228 9.23 -15.06 -17.72
N ASP A 229 8.04 -15.62 -17.45
CA ASP A 229 6.87 -15.53 -18.32
C ASP A 229 6.00 -14.38 -17.83
N GLN A 230 6.08 -13.26 -18.52
CA GLN A 230 5.52 -11.97 -18.09
C GLN A 230 3.98 -11.94 -18.16
N ASN A 231 3.39 -12.85 -18.92
CA ASN A 231 1.95 -13.04 -18.98
C ASN A 231 1.46 -14.04 -17.94
N ALA A 232 2.33 -14.98 -17.52
CA ALA A 232 1.98 -15.94 -16.48
C ALA A 232 1.88 -15.25 -15.11
N PRO A 233 0.73 -15.39 -14.43
CA PRO A 233 0.59 -14.88 -13.07
C PRO A 233 1.53 -15.61 -12.10
N ILE A 234 2.00 -14.87 -11.11
CA ILE A 234 2.75 -15.40 -9.97
C ILE A 234 1.98 -15.14 -8.67
N LYS A 235 2.28 -15.95 -7.65
CA LYS A 235 1.83 -15.70 -6.28
C LYS A 235 2.97 -15.14 -5.45
N VAL A 236 2.70 -14.08 -4.70
CA VAL A 236 3.67 -13.42 -3.82
C VAL A 236 3.06 -13.27 -2.44
N ALA A 237 3.86 -13.58 -1.42
CA ALA A 237 3.53 -13.30 -0.03
C ALA A 237 4.38 -12.14 0.47
N VAL A 238 3.73 -11.15 1.08
CA VAL A 238 4.37 -10.08 1.84
C VAL A 238 3.92 -10.20 3.28
N TRP A 239 4.85 -10.21 4.23
CA TRP A 239 4.47 -10.18 5.64
C TRP A 239 5.40 -9.32 6.48
N LEU A 240 4.84 -8.84 7.58
CA LEU A 240 5.53 -8.08 8.61
C LEU A 240 5.46 -8.90 9.90
N ASP A 241 6.60 -9.13 10.54
CA ASP A 241 6.66 -9.80 11.83
C ASP A 241 7.48 -8.99 12.83
N PRO A 242 7.11 -8.97 14.12
CA PRO A 242 7.82 -8.22 15.15
C PRO A 242 9.06 -8.94 15.68
N VAL A 243 9.32 -10.16 15.23
CA VAL A 243 10.42 -11.00 15.71
C VAL A 243 11.78 -10.36 15.40
N ASP A 244 12.72 -10.43 16.35
CA ASP A 244 14.12 -10.00 16.22
C ASP A 244 14.31 -8.56 15.73
N GLY A 245 13.64 -7.59 16.38
CA GLY A 245 13.69 -6.18 15.97
C GLY A 245 12.88 -5.86 14.71
N GLY A 246 12.08 -6.83 14.25
CA GLY A 246 11.18 -6.69 13.13
C GLY A 246 11.73 -7.20 11.83
N THR A 247 10.88 -7.90 11.07
CA THR A 247 11.16 -8.25 9.68
C THR A 247 10.03 -7.84 8.73
N ALA A 248 10.41 -7.39 7.54
CA ALA A 248 9.52 -7.32 6.38
C ALA A 248 10.01 -8.30 5.33
N SER A 249 9.18 -9.27 4.97
CA SER A 249 9.55 -10.31 4.02
C SER A 249 8.68 -10.23 2.78
N VAL A 250 9.28 -10.44 1.62
CA VAL A 250 8.58 -10.65 0.35
C VAL A 250 9.08 -11.94 -0.27
N LYS A 251 8.19 -12.90 -0.50
CA LYS A 251 8.51 -14.22 -1.02
C LYS A 251 7.69 -14.54 -2.26
N ILE A 252 8.36 -14.98 -3.31
CA ILE A 252 7.71 -15.54 -4.50
C ILE A 252 7.32 -16.98 -4.17
N LEU A 253 6.02 -17.28 -4.26
CA LEU A 253 5.48 -18.61 -4.00
C LEU A 253 5.52 -19.50 -5.26
N GLY A 254 5.79 -18.90 -6.42
CA GLY A 254 5.91 -19.57 -7.71
C GLY A 254 4.87 -19.08 -8.72
N THR A 255 4.81 -19.79 -9.86
CA THR A 255 3.77 -19.61 -10.86
C THR A 255 2.40 -19.90 -10.27
N SER A 256 1.42 -19.08 -10.61
CA SER A 256 0.05 -19.31 -10.16
C SER A 256 -0.61 -20.45 -10.94
N ASP A 257 -1.26 -21.33 -10.21
CA ASP A 257 -2.19 -22.36 -10.67
C ASP A 257 -3.66 -21.87 -10.69
N GLY A 258 -3.89 -20.59 -10.36
CA GLY A 258 -5.22 -20.00 -10.23
C GLY A 258 -5.99 -20.40 -8.97
N ALA A 259 -5.38 -21.19 -8.06
CA ALA A 259 -6.05 -21.58 -6.81
C ALA A 259 -6.34 -20.34 -5.95
N GLN A 260 -7.56 -20.28 -5.39
CA GLN A 260 -8.00 -19.14 -4.59
C GLN A 260 -7.31 -19.10 -3.23
N PHE A 261 -7.02 -17.89 -2.74
CA PHE A 261 -6.54 -17.72 -1.37
C PHE A 261 -7.66 -18.04 -0.37
N GLY A 262 -7.49 -19.07 0.46
CA GLY A 262 -8.52 -19.55 1.40
C GLY A 262 -8.93 -18.52 2.47
N GLY A 263 -10.07 -18.73 3.12
CA GLY A 263 -10.60 -17.82 4.15
C GLY A 263 -9.78 -17.76 5.44
N GLN A 264 -8.92 -18.76 5.69
CA GLN A 264 -8.04 -18.83 6.84
C GLN A 264 -6.71 -19.48 6.43
N LEU A 265 -5.68 -19.23 7.23
CA LEU A 265 -4.42 -19.97 7.21
C LEU A 265 -4.23 -20.56 8.61
N ASN A 266 -4.10 -21.88 8.69
CA ASN A 266 -3.77 -22.56 9.93
C ASN A 266 -2.29 -22.36 10.30
N ALA A 267 -1.91 -22.69 11.54
CA ALA A 267 -0.54 -22.48 12.03
C ALA A 267 0.54 -23.20 11.21
N GLY A 268 0.22 -24.37 10.64
CA GLY A 268 1.10 -25.11 9.75
C GLY A 268 1.30 -24.40 8.42
N GLU A 269 0.21 -23.94 7.79
CA GLU A 269 0.25 -23.15 6.55
C GLU A 269 1.03 -21.85 6.73
N VAL A 270 0.83 -21.15 7.85
CA VAL A 270 1.58 -19.92 8.18
C VAL A 270 3.06 -20.24 8.36
N SER A 271 3.37 -21.32 9.05
CA SER A 271 4.75 -21.78 9.24
C SER A 271 5.41 -22.11 7.90
N ASP A 272 4.73 -22.86 7.02
CA ASP A 272 5.21 -23.21 5.68
C ASP A 272 5.39 -21.99 4.78
N LEU A 273 4.46 -21.04 4.85
CA LEU A 273 4.53 -19.78 4.13
C LEU A 273 5.78 -19.00 4.55
N LYS A 274 5.99 -18.85 5.85
CA LYS A 274 7.09 -18.06 6.44
C LYS A 274 8.44 -18.79 6.45
N LYS A 275 8.49 -20.10 6.16
CA LYS A 275 9.76 -20.82 5.97
C LYS A 275 10.62 -20.09 4.94
N ARG A 276 11.90 -19.94 5.27
CA ARG A 276 12.89 -19.35 4.39
C ARG A 276 12.92 -20.11 3.05
N SER A 277 12.98 -19.38 1.94
CA SER A 277 13.04 -19.98 0.60
C SER A 277 14.29 -20.85 0.47
N ALA A 278 14.15 -21.99 -0.19
CA ALA A 278 15.28 -22.84 -0.58
C ALA A 278 16.06 -22.26 -1.79
N GLY A 279 15.48 -21.26 -2.47
CA GLY A 279 16.11 -20.54 -3.58
C GLY A 279 16.99 -19.37 -3.13
N LEU A 280 17.18 -18.39 -4.02
CA LEU A 280 18.02 -17.23 -3.74
C LEU A 280 17.33 -16.27 -2.77
N VAL A 281 17.89 -16.13 -1.57
CA VAL A 281 17.43 -15.18 -0.54
C VAL A 281 18.33 -13.95 -0.53
N SER A 282 17.73 -12.77 -0.62
CA SER A 282 18.40 -11.50 -0.35
C SER A 282 17.97 -11.00 1.02
N GLU A 283 18.95 -10.75 1.89
CA GLU A 283 18.70 -10.26 3.25
C GLU A 283 19.44 -8.94 3.42
N THR A 284 18.76 -7.94 3.98
CA THR A 284 19.31 -6.58 4.09
C THR A 284 18.81 -5.90 5.35
N ASP A 285 19.72 -5.30 6.09
CA ASP A 285 19.40 -4.52 7.27
C ASP A 285 18.68 -3.21 6.87
N TYR A 286 17.56 -2.91 7.52
CA TYR A 286 16.77 -1.74 7.19
C TYR A 286 17.35 -0.48 7.84
N ALA A 287 18.16 0.27 7.09
CA ALA A 287 18.68 1.56 7.53
C ALA A 287 17.68 2.71 7.29
N ILE A 288 17.24 3.37 8.36
CA ILE A 288 16.50 4.64 8.25
C ILE A 288 17.49 5.76 7.93
N ALA A 289 17.36 6.36 6.73
CA ALA A 289 18.02 7.62 6.45
C ALA A 289 17.12 8.77 6.90
N THR A 290 17.49 9.45 7.99
CA THR A 290 16.87 10.71 8.42
C THR A 290 16.98 11.73 7.30
N VAL A 291 15.84 12.25 6.84
CA VAL A 291 15.85 13.42 5.94
C VAL A 291 16.17 14.62 6.81
N GLN A 292 17.40 15.11 6.77
CA GLN A 292 17.64 16.53 7.04
C GLN A 292 16.80 17.29 6.02
N THR A 293 15.82 18.05 6.49
CA THR A 293 15.10 19.03 5.68
C THR A 293 16.13 19.93 4.99
N ARG A 294 16.35 19.73 3.69
CA ARG A 294 16.88 20.84 2.87
C ARG A 294 15.77 21.88 2.88
N GLY A 295 15.98 22.95 3.64
CA GLY A 295 15.07 24.09 3.65
C GLY A 295 14.89 24.58 2.22
N TYR A 296 13.69 24.41 1.69
CA TYR A 296 13.25 25.19 0.55
C TYR A 296 12.65 26.47 1.13
N GLN A 297 13.39 27.56 0.97
CA GLN A 297 12.90 28.91 1.20
C GLN A 297 11.77 29.18 0.21
N VAL A 298 10.77 29.94 0.69
CA VAL A 298 9.53 30.36 0.04
C VAL A 298 9.76 30.97 -1.34
#